data_AF-A0A7X7DYN0-F1
#
_entry.id   AF-A0A7X7DYN0-F1
#
_cell.length_a   1.000
_cell.length_b   1.000
_cell.length_c   1.000
_cell.angle_alpha   90.00
_cell.angle_beta   90.00
_cell.angle_gamma   90.00
#
_symmetry.space_group_name_H-M   'P 1'
#
loop_
_entity.id
_entity.type
_entity.pdbx_description
1 polymer ?
#
loop_
_entity_poly.entity_id
_entity_poly.type
_entity_poly.pdbx_seq_one_letter_code
_entity_poly.pdbx_strand_id
1 'polypeptide(L)'
;MNYNKILESVKSQFKTDEKTADALIKSVLGNLINLMPEEIARDFVKPFPPQLSFDTLRGHLLTSKVISVDQFVQDIKRQFSFSTTQVKLLTRTIFEFLKNNSPSHFPLWERSLPFEWVGLIEYMEEKTESERIHHSNMININKADRLQLSRIDGMGKELADKIIKYRDEHGGFRDLDEIDLIAGFDKIITEKIKEKVYIG
;
A
#
# COMPACT_ATOMS: atom_id res chain seq x y z
N MET A 1 -7.76 -13.15 -19.48
CA MET A 1 -8.04 -13.15 -18.02
C MET A 1 -9.44 -13.69 -17.76
N ASN A 2 -9.64 -14.52 -16.73
CA ASN A 2 -10.96 -15.12 -16.45
C ASN A 2 -11.79 -14.22 -15.52
N TYR A 3 -12.56 -13.30 -16.11
CA TYR A 3 -13.37 -12.34 -15.35
C TYR A 3 -14.41 -12.98 -14.42
N ASN A 4 -14.96 -14.14 -14.79
CA ASN A 4 -15.93 -14.83 -13.95
C ASN A 4 -15.33 -15.23 -12.59
N LYS A 5 -14.02 -15.52 -12.52
CA LYS A 5 -13.35 -15.84 -11.25
C LYS A 5 -13.35 -14.66 -10.28
N ILE A 6 -13.03 -13.45 -10.76
CA ILE A 6 -13.05 -12.26 -9.90
C ILE A 6 -14.48 -11.87 -9.55
N LEU A 7 -15.42 -12.03 -10.49
CA LEU A 7 -16.85 -11.76 -10.25
C LEU A 7 -17.38 -12.62 -9.10
N GLU A 8 -17.15 -13.94 -9.13
CA GLU A 8 -17.55 -14.83 -8.05
C GLU A 8 -16.82 -14.55 -6.73
N SER A 9 -15.54 -14.19 -6.79
CA SER A 9 -14.77 -13.80 -5.60
C SER A 9 -15.37 -12.55 -4.91
N VAL A 10 -15.69 -11.51 -5.68
CA VAL A 10 -16.31 -10.28 -5.17
C VAL A 10 -17.73 -10.54 -4.68
N LYS A 11 -18.55 -11.31 -5.41
CA LYS A 11 -19.90 -11.71 -4.98
C LYS A 11 -19.87 -12.37 -3.59
N SER A 12 -18.98 -13.36 -3.43
CA SER A 12 -18.83 -14.11 -2.18
C SER A 12 -18.30 -13.24 -1.03
N GLN A 13 -17.22 -12.50 -1.28
CA GLN A 13 -16.53 -11.71 -0.25
C GLN A 13 -17.39 -10.55 0.29
N PHE A 14 -18.16 -9.89 -0.58
CA PHE A 14 -18.98 -8.74 -0.21
C PHE A 14 -20.46 -9.08 0.00
N LYS A 15 -20.86 -10.35 -0.20
CA LYS A 15 -22.25 -10.83 -0.10
C LYS A 15 -23.20 -9.99 -0.96
N THR A 16 -22.82 -9.80 -2.23
CA THR A 16 -23.57 -8.99 -3.20
C THR A 16 -24.09 -9.84 -4.34
N ASP A 17 -25.10 -9.33 -5.05
CA ASP A 17 -25.55 -9.93 -6.30
C ASP A 17 -24.55 -9.68 -7.45
N GLU A 18 -24.75 -10.38 -8.56
CA GLU A 18 -23.85 -10.33 -9.70
C GLU A 18 -23.74 -8.93 -10.34
N LYS A 19 -24.85 -8.19 -10.42
CA LYS A 19 -24.87 -6.86 -11.01
C LYS A 19 -24.11 -5.87 -10.13
N THR A 20 -24.27 -5.99 -8.81
CA THR A 20 -23.51 -5.17 -7.85
C THR A 20 -22.02 -5.51 -7.89
N ALA A 21 -21.65 -6.80 -7.93
CA ALA A 21 -20.25 -7.21 -8.02
C ALA A 21 -19.58 -6.74 -9.33
N ASP A 22 -20.28 -6.85 -10.47
CA ASP A 22 -19.83 -6.33 -11.76
C ASP A 22 -19.61 -4.81 -11.70
N ALA A 23 -20.56 -4.07 -11.12
CA ALA A 23 -20.43 -2.63 -10.93
C ALA A 23 -19.26 -2.25 -10.00
N LEU A 24 -19.03 -2.99 -8.92
CA LEU A 24 -17.90 -2.77 -8.00
C LEU A 24 -16.56 -2.93 -8.74
N ILE A 25 -16.42 -4.02 -9.50
CA ILE A 25 -15.19 -4.29 -10.25
C ILE A 25 -14.97 -3.22 -11.32
N LYS A 26 -16.01 -2.86 -12.08
CA LYS A 26 -15.94 -1.81 -13.10
C LYS A 26 -15.61 -0.44 -12.51
N SER A 27 -16.18 -0.08 -11.35
CA SER A 27 -15.85 1.18 -10.69
C SER A 27 -14.39 1.25 -10.29
N VAL A 28 -13.81 0.18 -9.72
CA VAL A 28 -12.38 0.19 -9.37
C VAL A 28 -11.50 0.20 -10.61
N LEU A 29 -11.74 -0.68 -11.59
CA LEU A 29 -10.95 -0.73 -12.84
C LEU A 29 -11.05 0.58 -13.64
N GLY A 30 -12.22 1.20 -13.67
CA GLY A 30 -12.46 2.50 -14.31
C GLY A 30 -11.68 3.63 -13.63
N ASN A 31 -11.57 3.61 -12.30
CA ASN A 31 -10.73 4.57 -11.59
C ASN A 31 -9.24 4.32 -11.88
N LEU A 32 -8.78 3.07 -11.87
CA LEU A 32 -7.38 2.74 -12.17
C LEU A 32 -6.96 3.16 -13.57
N ILE A 33 -7.78 2.83 -14.59
CA ILE A 33 -7.46 3.16 -15.98
C ILE A 33 -7.43 4.68 -16.23
N ASN A 34 -8.20 5.48 -15.48
CA ASN A 34 -8.22 6.94 -15.57
C ASN A 34 -6.94 7.59 -15.03
N LEU A 35 -6.22 6.91 -14.14
CA LEU A 35 -4.94 7.37 -13.60
C LEU A 35 -3.77 7.09 -14.55
N MET A 36 -3.95 6.15 -15.47
CA MET A 36 -2.90 5.72 -16.38
C MET A 36 -2.84 6.60 -17.64
N PRO A 37 -1.62 6.85 -18.20
CA PRO A 37 -1.47 7.38 -19.54
C PRO A 37 -2.22 6.53 -20.57
N GLU A 38 -2.64 7.13 -21.70
CA GLU A 38 -3.47 6.43 -22.69
C GLU A 38 -2.84 5.13 -23.19
N GLU A 39 -1.54 5.15 -23.51
CA GLU A 39 -0.81 3.98 -23.98
C GLU A 39 -0.87 2.82 -22.96
N ILE A 40 -0.59 3.13 -21.68
CA ILE A 40 -0.63 2.15 -20.60
C ILE A 40 -2.06 1.68 -20.34
N ALA A 41 -3.05 2.55 -20.43
CA ALA A 41 -4.46 2.20 -20.27
C ALA A 41 -4.97 1.29 -21.40
N ARG A 42 -4.52 1.50 -22.64
CA ARG A 42 -4.82 0.59 -23.75
C ARG A 42 -4.17 -0.76 -23.55
N ASP A 43 -2.95 -0.78 -23.03
CA ASP A 43 -2.27 -2.01 -22.64
C ASP A 43 -3.00 -2.75 -21.49
N PHE A 44 -3.42 -2.00 -20.47
CA PHE A 44 -4.12 -2.48 -19.29
C PHE A 44 -5.34 -3.32 -19.66
N VAL A 45 -6.15 -2.91 -20.65
CA VAL A 45 -7.38 -3.63 -21.01
C VAL A 45 -7.17 -4.87 -21.90
N LYS A 46 -6.00 -5.04 -22.55
CA LYS A 46 -5.75 -6.18 -23.47
C LYS A 46 -6.04 -7.57 -22.89
N PRO A 47 -5.68 -7.89 -21.63
CA PRO A 47 -5.94 -9.22 -21.07
C PRO A 47 -7.39 -9.41 -20.63
N PHE A 48 -8.20 -8.35 -20.59
CA PHE A 48 -9.59 -8.39 -20.14
C PHE A 48 -10.54 -8.83 -21.27
N PRO A 49 -11.70 -9.41 -20.93
CA PRO A 49 -12.70 -9.75 -21.92
C PRO A 49 -13.40 -8.48 -22.49
N PRO A 50 -14.09 -8.57 -23.64
CA PRO A 50 -14.62 -7.40 -24.37
C PRO A 50 -15.54 -6.47 -23.55
N GLN A 51 -16.26 -6.99 -22.56
CA GLN A 51 -17.11 -6.20 -21.66
C GLN A 51 -16.33 -5.25 -20.73
N LEU A 52 -15.01 -5.34 -20.71
CA LEU A 52 -14.09 -4.47 -19.97
C LEU A 52 -13.11 -3.80 -20.94
N SER A 53 -13.61 -3.41 -22.12
CA SER A 53 -12.85 -2.66 -23.10
C SER A 53 -12.44 -1.28 -22.58
N PHE A 54 -11.46 -0.67 -23.25
CA PHE A 54 -11.02 0.70 -22.99
C PHE A 54 -12.20 1.68 -22.98
N ASP A 55 -13.08 1.61 -23.99
CA ASP A 55 -14.24 2.50 -24.12
C ASP A 55 -15.27 2.27 -23.00
N THR A 56 -15.40 1.02 -22.53
CA THR A 56 -16.32 0.70 -21.41
C THR A 56 -15.80 1.22 -20.07
N LEU A 57 -14.49 1.15 -19.82
CA LEU A 57 -13.90 1.50 -18.51
C LEU A 57 -13.49 2.97 -18.40
N ARG A 58 -12.96 3.56 -19.48
CA ARG A 58 -12.46 4.95 -19.50
C ARG A 58 -13.47 5.92 -20.12
N GLY A 59 -14.40 5.42 -20.94
CA GLY A 59 -15.31 6.27 -21.73
C GLY A 59 -14.57 7.17 -22.72
N HIS A 60 -15.21 8.27 -23.14
CA HIS A 60 -14.62 9.30 -24.02
C HIS A 60 -13.84 10.39 -23.26
N LEU A 61 -13.38 10.13 -22.04
CA LEU A 61 -12.66 11.13 -21.25
C LEU A 61 -11.31 11.45 -21.91
N LEU A 62 -11.24 12.64 -22.53
CA LEU A 62 -10.05 13.16 -23.24
C LEU A 62 -8.90 13.54 -22.29
N THR A 63 -9.15 13.64 -20.98
CA THR A 63 -8.17 14.09 -20.00
C THR A 63 -8.21 13.23 -18.74
N SER A 64 -7.05 12.77 -18.28
CA SER A 64 -6.88 12.11 -16.98
C SER A 64 -7.34 13.06 -15.86
N LYS A 65 -8.49 12.78 -15.25
CA LYS A 65 -8.86 13.45 -14.00
C LYS A 65 -8.07 12.78 -12.89
N VAL A 66 -6.97 13.40 -12.47
CA VAL A 66 -6.17 12.93 -11.33
C VAL A 66 -7.04 13.11 -10.08
N ILE A 67 -7.59 12.00 -9.56
CA ILE A 67 -8.28 11.98 -8.27
C ILE A 67 -7.30 11.48 -7.20
N SER A 68 -7.39 12.03 -5.99
CA SER A 68 -6.62 11.50 -4.85
C SER A 68 -7.21 10.17 -4.39
N VAL A 69 -6.41 9.39 -3.66
CA VAL A 69 -6.87 8.14 -3.04
C VAL A 69 -8.04 8.39 -2.09
N ASP A 70 -7.99 9.47 -1.31
CA ASP A 70 -9.09 9.85 -0.44
C ASP A 70 -10.37 10.13 -1.22
N GLN A 71 -10.28 10.84 -2.33
CA GLN A 71 -11.44 11.11 -3.18
C GLN A 71 -12.00 9.81 -3.77
N PHE A 72 -11.14 8.93 -4.29
CA PHE A 72 -11.54 7.59 -4.75
C PHE A 72 -12.28 6.81 -3.66
N VAL A 73 -11.71 6.75 -2.45
CA VAL A 73 -12.32 6.03 -1.33
C VAL A 73 -13.67 6.63 -1.00
N GLN A 74 -13.80 7.96 -0.92
CA GLN A 74 -15.07 8.62 -0.64
C GLN A 74 -16.11 8.37 -1.73
N ASP A 75 -15.70 8.34 -3.00
CA ASP A 75 -16.58 8.10 -4.14
C ASP A 75 -17.14 6.66 -4.12
N ILE A 76 -16.29 5.65 -3.91
CA ILE A 76 -16.74 4.25 -3.81
C ILE A 76 -17.62 4.05 -2.56
N LYS A 77 -17.24 4.64 -1.42
CA LYS A 77 -18.06 4.58 -0.19
C LYS A 77 -19.45 5.16 -0.43
N ARG A 78 -19.55 6.30 -1.11
CA ARG A 78 -20.84 6.94 -1.40
C ARG A 78 -21.65 6.16 -2.43
N GLN A 79 -21.00 5.65 -3.48
CA GLN A 79 -21.67 4.94 -4.57
C GLN A 79 -22.26 3.59 -4.12
N PHE A 80 -21.59 2.88 -3.22
CA PHE A 80 -21.96 1.51 -2.82
C PHE A 80 -22.33 1.38 -1.34
N SER A 81 -22.41 2.48 -0.59
CA SER A 81 -22.63 2.48 0.87
C SER A 81 -21.62 1.62 1.63
N PHE A 82 -20.37 1.58 1.16
CA PHE A 82 -19.29 0.79 1.75
C PHE A 82 -18.58 1.53 2.88
N SER A 83 -18.01 0.77 3.82
CA SER A 83 -17.03 1.27 4.77
C SER A 83 -15.65 1.44 4.12
N THR A 84 -14.78 2.25 4.73
CA THR A 84 -13.39 2.40 4.27
C THR A 84 -12.68 1.05 4.19
N THR A 85 -12.92 0.15 5.15
CA THR A 85 -12.35 -1.20 5.17
C THR A 85 -12.81 -2.03 3.98
N GLN A 86 -14.09 -1.97 3.62
CA GLN A 86 -14.62 -2.69 2.46
C GLN A 86 -14.03 -2.15 1.15
N VAL A 87 -13.85 -0.83 1.01
CA VAL A 87 -13.23 -0.26 -0.20
C VAL A 87 -11.77 -0.69 -0.33
N LYS A 88 -11.00 -0.66 0.77
CA LYS A 88 -9.61 -1.14 0.79
C LYS A 88 -9.53 -2.61 0.42
N LEU A 89 -10.37 -3.44 1.03
CA LEU A 89 -10.42 -4.88 0.73
C LEU A 89 -10.79 -5.15 -0.73
N LEU A 90 -11.79 -4.44 -1.27
CA LEU A 90 -12.20 -4.58 -2.67
C LEU A 90 -11.06 -4.23 -3.61
N THR A 91 -10.39 -3.12 -3.33
CA THR A 91 -9.25 -2.65 -4.13
C THR A 91 -8.14 -3.68 -4.09
N ARG A 92 -7.75 -4.19 -2.91
CA ARG A 92 -6.76 -5.27 -2.76
C ARG A 92 -7.14 -6.50 -3.57
N THR A 93 -8.36 -7.02 -3.43
CA THR A 93 -8.83 -8.21 -4.17
C THR A 93 -8.65 -8.02 -5.68
N ILE A 94 -8.94 -6.83 -6.20
CA ILE A 94 -8.77 -6.51 -7.61
C ILE A 94 -7.28 -6.44 -7.99
N PHE A 95 -6.45 -5.77 -7.20
CA PHE A 95 -5.00 -5.71 -7.44
C PHE A 95 -4.33 -7.08 -7.42
N GLU A 96 -4.62 -7.92 -6.43
CA GLU A 96 -4.10 -9.29 -6.36
C GLU A 96 -4.55 -10.12 -7.56
N PHE A 97 -5.80 -9.96 -7.99
CA PHE A 97 -6.29 -10.62 -9.19
C PHE A 97 -5.52 -10.18 -10.44
N LEU A 98 -5.25 -8.89 -10.60
CA LEU A 98 -4.45 -8.36 -11.71
C LEU A 98 -3.01 -8.89 -11.69
N LYS A 99 -2.37 -8.86 -10.52
CA LYS A 99 -1.01 -9.38 -10.30
C LYS A 99 -0.91 -10.86 -10.68
N ASN A 100 -1.87 -11.66 -10.23
CA ASN A 100 -1.88 -13.11 -10.46
C ASN A 100 -2.22 -13.50 -11.91
N ASN A 101 -3.05 -12.71 -12.60
CA ASN A 101 -3.50 -13.04 -13.96
C ASN A 101 -2.71 -12.35 -15.07
N SER A 102 -1.93 -11.31 -14.75
CA SER A 102 -1.10 -10.56 -15.72
C SER A 102 0.27 -10.18 -15.12
N PRO A 103 1.04 -11.14 -14.59
CA PRO A 103 2.27 -10.86 -13.82
C PRO A 103 3.35 -10.12 -14.63
N SER A 104 3.40 -10.33 -15.95
CA SER A 104 4.36 -9.64 -16.83
C SER A 104 4.03 -8.17 -17.10
N HIS A 105 2.75 -7.79 -17.04
CA HIS A 105 2.30 -6.42 -17.32
C HIS A 105 2.07 -5.62 -16.03
N PHE A 106 1.74 -6.30 -14.94
CA PHE A 106 1.42 -5.68 -13.67
C PHE A 106 2.46 -4.66 -13.16
N PRO A 107 3.79 -4.93 -13.19
CA PRO A 107 4.78 -3.95 -12.73
C PRO A 107 4.76 -2.64 -13.52
N LEU A 108 4.43 -2.69 -14.81
CA LEU A 108 4.31 -1.49 -15.65
C LEU A 108 3.07 -0.67 -15.27
N TRP A 109 1.94 -1.34 -15.03
CA TRP A 109 0.70 -0.69 -14.62
C TRP A 109 0.85 -0.08 -13.22
N GLU A 110 1.43 -0.82 -12.28
CA GLU A 110 1.69 -0.40 -10.91
C GLU A 110 2.56 0.86 -10.85
N ARG A 111 3.67 0.89 -11.60
CA ARG A 111 4.55 2.07 -11.71
C ARG A 111 3.88 3.30 -12.33
N SER A 112 2.77 3.10 -13.05
CA SER A 112 2.01 4.18 -13.69
C SER A 112 0.97 4.79 -12.75
N LEU A 113 0.71 4.19 -11.59
CA LEU A 113 -0.22 4.73 -10.60
C LEU A 113 0.48 5.77 -9.71
N PRO A 114 -0.24 6.79 -9.20
CA PRO A 114 0.33 7.74 -8.25
C PRO A 114 0.82 7.02 -6.98
N PHE A 115 1.91 7.51 -6.38
CA PHE A 115 2.54 6.89 -5.20
C PHE A 115 1.57 6.62 -4.04
N GLU A 116 0.58 7.48 -3.82
CA GLU A 116 -0.45 7.30 -2.78
C GLU A 116 -1.28 6.01 -2.97
N TRP A 117 -1.44 5.54 -4.21
CA TRP A 117 -2.18 4.31 -4.53
C TRP A 117 -1.39 3.06 -4.19
N VAL A 118 -0.05 3.11 -4.31
CA VAL A 118 0.83 2.06 -3.80
C VAL A 118 0.62 1.93 -2.29
N GLY A 119 0.52 3.05 -1.58
CA GLY A 119 0.19 3.09 -0.15
C GLY A 119 -1.16 2.47 0.21
N LEU A 120 -2.14 2.41 -0.69
CA LEU A 120 -3.43 1.73 -0.46
C LEU A 120 -3.32 0.19 -0.57
N ILE A 121 -2.33 -0.30 -1.33
CA ILE A 121 -2.04 -1.72 -1.58
C ILE A 121 -1.02 -2.25 -0.56
N GLU A 122 0.08 -1.51 -0.34
CA GLU A 122 1.12 -1.80 0.65
C GLU A 122 0.59 -1.78 2.09
N TYR A 123 -0.47 -1.00 2.39
CA TYR A 123 -1.13 -1.04 3.71
C TYR A 123 -1.77 -2.39 4.06
N MET A 124 -1.80 -3.33 3.11
CA MET A 124 -2.46 -4.61 3.26
C MET A 124 -1.60 -5.81 2.85
N GLU A 125 -0.30 -5.66 2.60
CA GLU A 125 0.59 -6.80 2.77
C GLU A 125 0.50 -7.26 4.23
N GLU A 126 0.22 -8.53 4.44
CA GLU A 126 -0.03 -9.12 5.75
C GLU A 126 1.21 -9.06 6.63
N LYS A 127 1.41 -7.94 7.32
CA LYS A 127 2.02 -7.95 8.64
C LYS A 127 0.92 -8.26 9.65
N THR A 128 1.04 -9.43 10.25
CA THR A 128 0.16 -10.02 11.28
C THR A 128 -0.27 -8.97 12.32
N GLU A 129 -1.48 -9.11 12.89
CA GLU A 129 -2.02 -8.23 13.95
C GLU A 129 -1.01 -7.94 15.10
N SER A 130 -0.11 -8.88 15.38
CA SER A 130 1.01 -8.74 16.32
C SER A 130 2.03 -7.66 15.95
N GLU A 131 2.24 -7.39 14.65
CA GLU A 131 3.13 -6.35 14.15
C GLU A 131 2.44 -4.98 14.01
N ARG A 132 1.11 -4.91 13.87
CA ARG A 132 0.38 -3.61 13.88
C ARG A 132 0.42 -2.95 15.25
N ILE A 133 0.27 -3.74 16.31
CA ILE A 133 0.51 -3.27 17.69
C ILE A 133 1.99 -2.91 17.88
N HIS A 134 2.89 -3.54 17.14
CA HIS A 134 4.32 -3.23 17.18
C HIS A 134 4.62 -1.88 16.52
N HIS A 135 4.17 -1.65 15.28
CA HIS A 135 4.54 -0.47 14.47
C HIS A 135 3.87 0.84 14.91
N SER A 136 2.68 0.81 15.52
CA SER A 136 2.11 2.02 16.15
C SER A 136 2.88 2.46 17.40
N ASN A 137 3.74 1.58 17.94
CA ASN A 137 4.62 1.84 19.06
C ASN A 137 6.09 1.94 18.64
N MET A 138 6.39 1.81 17.34
CA MET A 138 7.75 1.94 16.81
C MET A 138 8.12 3.40 16.59
N ILE A 139 9.38 3.70 16.88
CA ILE A 139 9.93 5.05 16.85
C ILE A 139 10.71 5.24 15.55
N ASN A 140 10.49 6.35 14.85
CA ASN A 140 11.27 6.68 13.65
C ASN A 140 12.69 7.06 14.05
N ILE A 141 13.68 6.21 13.77
CA ILE A 141 15.07 6.43 14.22
C ILE A 141 15.71 7.70 13.62
N ASN A 142 15.30 8.07 12.41
CA ASN A 142 15.81 9.26 11.71
C ASN A 142 15.18 10.57 12.21
N LYS A 143 14.05 10.51 12.93
CA LYS A 143 13.33 11.70 13.40
C LYS A 143 13.19 11.78 14.92
N ALA A 144 13.45 10.69 15.63
CA ALA A 144 13.24 10.62 17.06
C ALA A 144 14.18 11.53 17.85
N ASP A 145 13.63 12.14 18.89
CA ASP A 145 14.40 12.87 19.89
C ASP A 145 14.97 11.92 20.97
N ARG A 146 15.89 12.44 21.80
CA ARG A 146 16.53 11.68 22.88
C ARG A 146 15.51 11.07 23.84
N LEU A 147 14.42 11.77 24.13
CA LEU A 147 13.39 11.31 25.08
C LEU A 147 12.55 10.18 24.50
N GLN A 148 12.25 10.23 23.20
CA GLN A 148 11.54 9.19 22.47
C GLN A 148 12.40 7.92 22.40
N LEU A 149 13.67 8.06 22.01
CA LEU A 149 14.63 6.96 21.98
C LEU A 149 14.83 6.33 23.38
N SER A 150 14.95 7.15 24.42
CA SER A 150 15.13 6.66 25.80
C SER A 150 13.90 5.93 26.40
N ARG A 151 12.77 5.87 25.68
CA ARG A 151 11.58 5.08 26.09
C ARG A 151 11.67 3.62 25.65
N ILE A 152 12.64 3.28 24.78
CA ILE A 152 12.86 1.91 24.35
C ILE A 152 13.52 1.15 25.50
N ASP A 153 12.95 0.00 25.87
CA ASP A 153 13.48 -0.83 26.95
C ASP A 153 14.91 -1.30 26.62
N GLY A 154 15.86 -1.03 27.51
CA GLY A 154 17.29 -1.25 27.28
C GLY A 154 18.03 -0.10 26.56
N MET A 155 17.33 0.95 26.10
CA MET A 155 17.97 2.16 25.54
C MET A 155 18.03 3.29 26.57
N GLY A 156 19.14 3.37 27.31
CA GLY A 156 19.41 4.49 28.21
C GLY A 156 19.75 5.79 27.46
N LYS A 157 19.80 6.92 28.19
CA LYS A 157 20.13 8.24 27.64
C LYS A 157 21.47 8.26 26.87
N GLU A 158 22.48 7.53 27.37
CA GLU A 158 23.79 7.43 26.73
C GLU A 158 23.75 6.69 25.38
N LEU A 159 22.90 5.66 25.26
CA LEU A 159 22.72 4.91 24.01
C LEU A 159 21.90 5.71 22.99
N ALA A 160 20.85 6.40 23.46
CA ALA A 160 20.07 7.31 22.62
C ALA A 160 20.94 8.42 22.02
N ASP A 161 21.91 8.93 22.78
CA ASP A 161 22.87 9.92 22.28
C ASP A 161 23.80 9.40 21.21
N LYS A 162 24.21 8.14 21.29
CA LYS A 162 25.01 7.51 20.25
C LYS A 162 24.21 7.31 18.96
N ILE A 163 22.93 6.96 19.05
CA ILE A 163 22.02 6.85 17.89
C ILE A 163 21.91 8.21 17.18
N ILE A 164 21.65 9.27 17.94
CA ILE A 164 21.55 10.64 17.39
C ILE A 164 22.88 11.07 16.77
N LYS A 165 24.00 10.80 17.45
CA LYS A 165 25.32 11.13 16.92
C LYS A 165 25.62 10.39 15.62
N TYR A 166 25.37 9.08 15.57
CA TYR A 166 25.56 8.28 14.36
C TYR A 166 24.69 8.82 13.22
N ARG A 167 23.41 9.10 13.50
CA ARG A 167 22.46 9.69 12.55
C ARG A 167 22.99 11.01 11.97
N ASP A 168 23.46 11.90 12.83
CA ASP A 168 23.90 13.23 12.42
C ASP A 168 25.22 13.18 11.64
N GLU A 169 26.11 12.23 11.95
CA GLU A 169 27.37 12.01 11.24
C GLU A 169 27.20 11.34 9.86
N HIS A 170 26.23 10.42 9.72
CA HIS A 170 26.02 9.62 8.50
C HIS A 170 24.87 10.14 7.61
N GLY A 171 24.16 11.17 8.06
CA GLY A 171 23.01 11.74 7.36
C GLY A 171 21.75 10.88 7.45
N GLY A 172 21.61 10.10 8.52
CA GLY A 172 20.50 9.16 8.73
C GLY A 172 20.90 7.69 8.62
N PHE A 173 20.06 6.83 9.18
CA PHE A 173 20.10 5.38 8.99
C PHE A 173 19.42 5.02 7.66
N ARG A 174 20.06 4.17 6.87
CA ARG A 174 19.50 3.60 5.62
C ARG A 174 19.10 2.15 5.80
N ASP A 175 19.77 1.45 6.72
CA ASP A 175 19.43 0.11 7.19
C ASP A 175 19.39 0.06 8.73
N LEU A 176 18.52 -0.78 9.30
CA LEU A 176 18.47 -1.00 10.75
C LEU A 176 19.71 -1.77 11.23
N ASP A 177 20.37 -2.53 10.35
CA ASP A 177 21.63 -3.21 10.62
C ASP A 177 22.79 -2.24 10.90
N GLU A 178 22.66 -0.96 10.51
CA GLU A 178 23.64 0.07 10.84
C GLU A 178 23.71 0.36 12.36
N ILE A 179 22.68 -0.01 13.13
CA ILE A 179 22.69 0.12 14.60
C ILE A 179 23.79 -0.77 15.21
N ASP A 180 24.11 -1.91 14.59
CA ASP A 180 25.19 -2.80 15.05
C ASP A 180 26.59 -2.18 14.88
N LEU A 181 26.71 -1.12 14.08
CA LEU A 181 27.97 -0.40 13.88
C LEU A 181 28.28 0.58 15.02
N ILE A 182 27.30 0.86 15.89
CA ILE A 182 27.43 1.83 16.98
C ILE A 182 28.15 1.19 18.17
N ALA A 183 29.31 1.73 18.52
CA ALA A 183 30.12 1.19 19.61
C ALA A 183 29.39 1.22 20.96
N GLY A 184 29.36 0.07 21.64
CA GLY A 184 28.73 -0.11 22.95
C GLY A 184 27.25 -0.50 22.91
N PHE A 185 26.75 -0.94 21.76
CA PHE A 185 25.50 -1.69 21.65
C PHE A 185 25.79 -3.19 21.72
N ASP A 186 25.21 -3.87 22.71
CA ASP A 186 25.25 -5.32 22.76
C ASP A 186 24.23 -5.89 21.78
N LYS A 187 24.55 -7.01 21.12
CA LYS A 187 23.67 -7.65 20.12
C LYS A 187 22.25 -7.90 20.64
N ILE A 188 22.11 -8.28 21.91
CA ILE A 188 20.80 -8.50 22.56
C ILE A 188 19.99 -7.19 22.65
N ILE A 189 20.67 -6.08 22.92
CA ILE A 189 20.05 -4.75 23.03
C ILE A 189 19.71 -4.24 21.63
N THR A 190 20.59 -4.43 20.65
CA THR A 190 20.33 -4.03 19.26
C THR A 190 19.10 -4.71 18.68
N GLU A 191 18.96 -6.03 18.84
CA GLU A 191 17.78 -6.76 18.35
C GLU A 191 16.47 -6.22 18.96
N LYS A 192 16.46 -5.98 20.28
CA LYS A 192 15.31 -5.35 20.96
C LYS A 192 15.00 -3.96 20.45
N ILE A 193 16.03 -3.20 20.06
CA ILE A 193 15.87 -1.84 19.53
C ILE A 193 15.35 -1.89 18.11
N LYS A 194 15.88 -2.77 17.25
CA LYS A 194 15.42 -2.99 15.86
C LYS A 194 13.93 -3.36 15.81
N GLU A 195 13.45 -4.11 16.79
CA GLU A 195 12.02 -4.37 16.98
C GLU A 195 11.23 -3.07 17.26
N LYS A 196 11.79 -2.12 18.01
CA LYS A 196 11.09 -0.89 18.43
C LYS A 196 11.31 0.33 17.55
N VAL A 197 12.06 0.23 16.46
CA VAL A 197 12.35 1.37 15.58
C VAL A 197 12.13 1.06 14.11
N TYR A 198 11.83 2.09 13.31
CA TYR A 198 11.74 1.99 11.86
C TYR A 198 12.46 3.16 11.18
N ILE A 199 12.75 3.01 9.89
CA ILE A 199 13.35 4.02 9.02
C ILE A 199 12.23 4.68 8.21
N GLY A 200 12.15 6.02 8.21
CA GLY A 200 11.18 6.77 7.39
C GLY A 200 11.54 8.22 7.26
#